data_AF-A0A2V9Q0T5-F1
#
_entry.id   AF-A0A2V9Q0T5-F1
#
_cell.length_a   1.000
_cell.length_b   1.000
_cell.length_c   1.000
_cell.angle_alpha   90.00
_cell.angle_beta   90.00
_cell.angle_gamma   90.00
#
_symmetry.space_group_name_H-M   'P 1'
#
loop_
_entity.id
_entity.type
_entity.pdbx_description
1 polymer ?
#
loop_
_entity_poly.entity_id
_entity_poly.type
_entity_poly.pdbx_seq_one_letter_code
_entity_poly.pdbx_strand_id
1 'polypeptide(L)'
;MVRMVLRKQVRRSVTLPAQVAKQIEGIAKRRRLSDNRVLVELIEEGIEVHKQKERAFFHLAERFRAANDSAEVKRLGDELGRFVFGE
;
A
#
# COMPACT_ATOMS: atom_id res chain seq x y z
N MET A 1 -21.63 -24.62 -21.75
CA MET A 1 -20.20 -24.23 -21.69
C MET A 1 -20.10 -22.87 -21.02
N VAL A 2 -19.55 -22.80 -19.80
CA VAL A 2 -19.30 -21.51 -19.12
C VAL A 2 -18.00 -20.93 -19.67
N ARG A 3 -18.08 -19.76 -20.29
CA ARG A 3 -16.91 -19.04 -20.81
C ARG A 3 -16.13 -18.46 -19.62
N MET A 4 -15.11 -19.17 -19.16
CA MET A 4 -14.17 -18.65 -18.18
C MET A 4 -13.43 -17.48 -18.83
N VAL A 5 -13.72 -16.25 -18.39
CA VAL A 5 -12.95 -15.08 -18.81
C VAL A 5 -11.58 -15.21 -18.16
N LEU A 6 -10.61 -15.75 -18.89
CA LEU A 6 -9.21 -15.73 -18.49
C LEU A 6 -8.81 -14.26 -18.27
N ARG A 7 -8.67 -13.86 -17.00
CA ARG A 7 -8.13 -12.55 -16.66
C ARG A 7 -6.75 -12.45 -17.30
N LYS A 8 -6.56 -11.47 -18.19
CA LYS A 8 -5.32 -11.28 -18.93
C LYS A 8 -4.17 -11.08 -17.93
N GLN A 9 -3.30 -12.08 -17.82
CA GLN A 9 -2.08 -11.98 -17.03
C GLN A 9 -1.02 -11.22 -17.84
N VAL A 10 -0.34 -10.26 -17.22
CA VAL A 10 0.73 -9.50 -17.84
C VAL A 10 2.03 -9.90 -17.17
N ARG A 11 2.93 -10.56 -17.92
CA ARG A 11 4.26 -10.91 -17.41
C ARG A 11 5.14 -9.66 -17.34
N ARG A 12 5.78 -9.44 -16.20
CA ARG A 12 6.79 -8.41 -16.01
C ARG A 12 8.02 -9.06 -15.37
N SER A 13 9.20 -8.77 -15.91
CA SER A 13 10.47 -9.21 -15.33
C SER A 13 11.07 -8.05 -14.55
N VAL A 14 11.48 -8.31 -13.31
CA VAL A 14 12.10 -7.32 -12.44
C VAL A 14 13.39 -7.89 -11.85
N THR A 15 14.45 -7.08 -11.86
CA THR A 15 15.70 -7.42 -11.18
C THR A 15 15.60 -6.96 -9.73
N LEU A 16 15.83 -7.87 -8.79
CA LEU A 16 15.73 -7.58 -7.36
C LEU A 16 17.11 -7.34 -6.75
N PRO A 17 17.27 -6.35 -5.86
CA PRO A 17 18.47 -6.24 -5.03
C PRO A 17 18.69 -7.52 -4.22
N ALA A 18 19.95 -7.93 -4.04
CA ALA A 18 20.29 -9.20 -3.38
C ALA A 18 19.66 -9.35 -1.99
N GLN A 19 19.62 -8.27 -1.20
CA GLN A 19 19.01 -8.28 0.12
C GLN A 19 17.49 -8.52 0.06
N VAL A 20 16.80 -7.93 -0.92
CA VAL A 20 15.34 -8.12 -1.11
C VAL A 20 15.05 -9.55 -1.54
N ALA A 21 15.83 -10.10 -2.48
CA ALA A 21 15.71 -11.49 -2.90
C ALA A 21 15.86 -12.46 -1.71
N LYS A 22 16.87 -12.25 -0.86
CA LYS A 22 17.09 -13.05 0.36
C LYS A 22 15.91 -12.97 1.34
N GLN A 23 15.29 -11.80 1.49
CA GLN A 23 14.11 -11.65 2.35
C GLN A 23 12.90 -12.41 1.79
N ILE A 24 12.66 -12.33 0.48
CA ILE A 24 11.58 -13.08 -0.19
C ILE A 24 11.77 -14.58 0.00
N GLU A 25 12.98 -15.09 -0.26
CA GLU A 25 13.32 -16.51 -0.06
C GLU A 25 13.06 -16.95 1.39
N GLY A 26 13.46 -16.12 2.38
CA GLY A 26 13.23 -16.40 3.79
C GLY A 26 11.74 -16.41 4.20
N ILE A 27 10.92 -15.56 3.59
CA ILE A 27 9.46 -15.57 3.80
C ILE A 27 8.85 -16.81 3.14
N ALA A 28 9.23 -17.09 1.90
CA ALA A 28 8.76 -18.23 1.12
C ALA A 28 9.04 -19.56 1.83
N LYS A 29 10.27 -19.77 2.33
CA LYS A 29 10.64 -20.95 3.12
C LYS A 29 9.79 -21.11 4.37
N ARG A 30 9.62 -20.03 5.16
CA ARG A 30 8.81 -20.06 6.40
C ARG A 30 7.34 -20.37 6.13
N ARG A 31 6.80 -19.87 5.03
CA ARG A 31 5.38 -20.06 4.65
C ARG A 31 5.13 -21.29 3.77
N ARG A 32 6.19 -22.01 3.36
CA ARG A 32 6.13 -23.12 2.38
C ARG A 32 5.46 -22.70 1.06
N LEU A 33 5.78 -21.50 0.59
CA LEU A 33 5.29 -20.94 -0.67
C LEU A 33 6.44 -20.80 -1.67
N SER A 34 6.12 -20.55 -2.95
CA SER A 34 7.11 -20.16 -3.94
C SER A 34 7.45 -18.67 -3.81
N ASP A 35 8.67 -18.30 -4.19
CA ASP A 35 9.12 -16.90 -4.20
C ASP A 35 8.18 -16.01 -5.03
N ASN A 36 7.71 -16.52 -6.17
CA ASN A 36 6.76 -15.79 -7.02
C ASN A 36 5.42 -15.55 -6.32
N ARG A 37 4.92 -16.51 -5.53
CA ARG A 37 3.67 -16.32 -4.78
C ARG A 37 3.84 -15.23 -3.72
N VAL A 38 4.94 -15.29 -2.97
CA VAL A 38 5.27 -14.26 -1.96
C VAL A 38 5.43 -12.89 -2.62
N LEU A 39 6.11 -12.80 -3.76
CA LEU A 39 6.31 -11.55 -4.48
C LEU A 39 4.98 -10.93 -4.92
N VAL A 40 4.06 -11.73 -5.47
CA VAL A 40 2.74 -11.23 -5.86
C VAL A 40 1.95 -10.75 -4.64
N GLU A 41 1.92 -11.53 -3.55
CA GLU A 41 1.23 -11.12 -2.31
C GLU A 41 1.77 -9.81 -1.75
N LEU A 42 3.10 -9.66 -1.64
CA LEU A 42 3.71 -8.45 -1.13
C LEU A 42 3.43 -7.22 -2.02
N ILE A 43 3.36 -7.40 -3.35
CA ILE A 43 2.98 -6.32 -4.26
C ILE A 43 1.52 -5.93 -4.07
N GLU A 44 0.62 -6.90 -3.97
CA GLU A 44 -0.81 -6.65 -3.76
C GLU A 44 -1.06 -5.95 -2.41
N GLU A 45 -0.44 -6.44 -1.34
CA GLU A 45 -0.48 -5.82 0.00
C GLU A 45 0.11 -4.41 -0.05
N GLY A 46 1.25 -4.21 -0.69
CA GLY A 46 1.88 -2.89 -0.84
C GLY A 46 0.97 -1.89 -1.56
N ILE A 47 0.35 -2.30 -2.68
CA ILE A 47 -0.62 -1.49 -3.41
C ILE A 47 -1.80 -1.11 -2.51
N GLU A 48 -2.32 -2.06 -1.73
CA GLU A 48 -3.46 -1.79 -0.86
C GLU A 48 -3.10 -0.85 0.29
N VAL A 49 -1.92 -0.99 0.90
CA VAL A 49 -1.38 -0.07 1.91
C VAL A 49 -1.26 1.35 1.33
N HIS A 50 -0.78 1.50 0.10
CA HIS A 50 -0.71 2.79 -0.57
C HIS A 50 -2.11 3.42 -0.76
N LYS A 51 -3.10 2.65 -1.22
CA LYS A 51 -4.48 3.12 -1.35
C LYS A 51 -5.11 3.48 -0.01
N GLN A 52 -4.82 2.73 1.05
CA GLN A 52 -5.31 3.03 2.40
C GLN A 52 -4.73 4.35 2.92
N LYS A 53 -3.43 4.58 2.73
CA LYS A 53 -2.80 5.87 3.07
C LYS A 53 -3.41 7.03 2.29
N GLU A 54 -3.64 6.86 1.00
CA GLU A 54 -4.28 7.87 0.17
C GLU A 54 -5.71 8.20 0.65
N ARG A 55 -6.53 7.18 0.94
CA ARG A 55 -7.88 7.37 1.50
C ARG A 55 -7.85 8.08 2.85
N ALA A 56 -6.94 7.68 3.75
CA ALA A 56 -6.79 8.31 5.05
C ALA A 56 -6.41 9.80 4.93
N PHE A 57 -5.50 10.11 4.00
CA PHE A 57 -5.12 11.49 3.69
C PHE A 57 -6.31 12.32 3.20
N PHE A 58 -7.07 11.81 2.20
CA PHE A 58 -8.22 12.54 1.68
C PHE A 58 -9.29 12.77 2.74
N HIS A 59 -9.61 11.75 3.54
CA HIS A 59 -10.56 11.88 4.63
C HIS A 59 -10.12 12.93 5.66
N LEU A 60 -8.84 12.98 5.99
CA LEU A 60 -8.29 14.01 6.88
C LEU A 60 -8.39 15.41 6.27
N ALA A 61 -8.08 15.54 4.98
CA ALA A 61 -8.18 16.81 4.25
C ALA A 61 -9.63 17.29 4.09
N GLU A 62 -10.60 16.38 3.95
CA GLU A 62 -12.03 16.71 3.92
C GLU A 62 -12.50 17.24 5.27
N ARG A 63 -12.14 16.56 6.37
CA ARG A 63 -12.43 17.03 7.73
C ARG A 63 -11.82 18.39 8.02
N PHE A 64 -10.56 18.60 7.63
CA PHE A 64 -9.89 19.89 7.78
C PHE A 64 -10.64 21.01 7.05
N ARG A 65 -11.08 20.76 5.82
CA ARG A 65 -11.86 21.73 5.02
C ARG A 65 -13.25 22.02 5.59
N ALA A 66 -13.87 21.05 6.26
CA ALA A 66 -15.21 21.18 6.83
C ALA A 66 -15.22 21.76 8.26
N ALA A 67 -14.07 21.82 8.94
CA ALA A 67 -13.97 22.31 10.30
C ALA A 67 -14.18 23.84 10.36
N ASN A 68 -15.03 24.28 11.28
CA ASN A 68 -15.32 25.71 11.51
C ASN A 68 -14.81 26.20 12.88
N ASP A 69 -14.49 25.28 13.79
CA ASP A 69 -13.89 25.59 15.08
C ASP A 69 -12.37 25.79 14.93
N SER A 70 -11.86 26.87 15.50
CA SER A 70 -10.45 27.27 15.32
C SER A 70 -9.48 26.28 15.96
N ALA A 71 -9.86 25.64 17.08
CA ALA A 71 -9.04 24.63 17.72
C ALA A 71 -9.01 23.33 16.89
N GLU A 72 -10.16 22.93 16.33
CA GLU A 72 -10.24 21.77 15.44
C GLU A 72 -9.47 21.97 14.13
N VAL A 73 -9.57 23.14 13.50
CA VAL A 73 -8.80 23.49 12.29
C VAL A 73 -7.30 23.34 12.56
N LYS A 74 -6.81 23.91 13.67
CA LYS A 74 -5.39 23.80 14.04
C LYS A 74 -4.97 22.34 14.22
N ARG A 75 -5.74 21.56 15.00
CA ARG A 75 -5.43 20.15 15.28
C ARG A 75 -5.38 19.31 14.00
N LEU A 76 -6.36 19.48 13.11
CA LEU A 76 -6.43 18.77 11.84
C LEU A 76 -5.33 19.22 10.87
N GLY A 77 -4.96 20.50 10.89
CA GLY A 77 -3.84 21.04 10.13
C GLY A 77 -2.51 20.44 10.55
N ASP A 78 -2.26 20.34 11.86
CA ASP A 78 -1.06 19.69 12.41
C ASP A 78 -1.01 18.20 12.04
N GLU A 79 -2.16 17.51 12.10
CA GLU A 79 -2.28 16.10 11.71
C GLU A 79 -2.01 15.90 10.20
N LEU A 80 -2.52 16.79 9.36
CA LEU A 80 -2.28 16.78 7.91
C LEU A 80 -0.80 17.06 7.60
N GLY A 81 -0.20 18.03 8.30
CA GLY A 81 1.22 18.36 8.20
C GLY A 81 2.11 17.15 8.53
N ARG A 82 1.85 16.47 9.66
CA ARG A 82 2.57 15.23 10.03
C ARG A 82 2.39 14.13 9.00
N PHE A 83 1.20 14.00 8.41
CA PHE A 83 0.93 12.98 7.40
C PHE A 83 1.74 13.20 6.11
N VAL A 84 1.90 14.46 5.68
CA VAL A 84 2.59 14.81 4.42
C VAL A 84 4.09 14.91 4.59
N PHE A 85 4.55 15.57 5.64
CA PHE A 85 5.96 15.92 5.79
C PHE A 85 6.74 14.94 6.65
N GLY A 86 6.07 14.17 7.51
CA GLY A 86 6.69 13.24 8.44
C GLY A 86 7.74 13.96 9.31
N GLU A 87 7.34 14.43 10.49
CA GLU A 87 8.34 14.85 11.49
C GLU A 87 9.32 13.72 11.82
#